data_AF-L8JMA8-F1
#
_entry.id   AF-L8JMA8-F1
#
_cell.length_a   1.000
_cell.length_b   1.000
_cell.length_c   1.000
_cell.angle_alpha   90.00
_cell.angle_beta   90.00
_cell.angle_gamma   90.00
#
_symmetry.space_group_name_H-M   'P 1'
#
loop_
_entity.id
_entity.type
_entity.pdbx_description
1 polymer ?
#
loop_
_entity_poly.entity_id
_entity_poly.type
_entity_poly.pdbx_seq_one_letter_code
_entity_poly.pdbx_strand_id
1 'polypeptide(L)'
;MRTIKLIASTVLFLSLSEVVSAQIPSYDQIVIPPSPGAASLVRFVNIPVNSYTGTANVNMPLYSLPARTLSVPVGLNYHASGIKVQDVANTVGLGWSLGAGGMVTRVVRGLPDEKRIYCGESISSAVVYDIINESCDTELDVYFFSFLGRAGKFYVDPNTGEMYSSPAQDMKITKAELSGAVLTWTIIDENGYKYYFGESTSKIEYTTIEQMEYEASYTSTPDPAAYETKHTFPSTWHLSKIEGPTGDEEAIFTYTNANTKPNS
;
A
#
# COMPACT_ATOMS: atom_id res chain seq x y z
N MET A 1 -53.98 10.79 50.72
CA MET A 1 -53.45 11.57 49.56
C MET A 1 -51.92 11.78 49.55
N ARG A 2 -51.15 11.52 50.63
CA ARG A 2 -49.67 11.65 50.61
C ARG A 2 -48.92 10.44 49.99
N THR A 3 -49.50 9.24 50.02
CA THR A 3 -48.88 8.01 49.51
C THR A 3 -48.91 7.88 47.99
N ILE A 4 -49.92 8.46 47.32
CA ILE A 4 -50.06 8.43 45.85
C ILE A 4 -49.00 9.32 45.17
N LYS A 5 -48.56 10.41 45.82
CA LYS A 5 -47.51 11.28 45.30
C LYS A 5 -46.12 10.64 45.33
N LEU A 6 -45.86 9.73 46.28
CA LEU A 6 -44.57 9.03 46.36
C LEU A 6 -44.43 7.98 45.25
N ILE A 7 -45.50 7.24 44.97
CA ILE A 7 -45.52 6.18 43.94
C ILE A 7 -45.43 6.78 42.53
N ALA A 8 -46.08 7.93 42.29
CA ALA A 8 -45.95 8.63 41.02
C ALA A 8 -44.53 9.16 40.77
N SER A 9 -43.79 9.52 41.83
CA SER A 9 -42.41 10.02 41.72
C SER A 9 -41.39 8.91 41.45
N THR A 10 -41.61 7.68 41.95
CA THR A 10 -40.74 6.53 41.68
C THR A 10 -40.99 5.91 40.31
N VAL A 11 -42.22 5.94 39.80
CA VAL A 11 -42.54 5.47 38.44
C VAL A 11 -41.99 6.42 37.38
N LEU A 12 -41.96 7.73 37.64
CA LEU A 12 -41.39 8.73 36.73
C LEU A 12 -39.85 8.66 36.65
N PHE A 13 -39.19 8.11 37.68
CA PHE A 13 -37.73 7.92 37.70
C PHE A 13 -37.29 6.62 37.01
N LEU A 14 -38.20 5.66 36.79
CA LEU A 14 -37.91 4.42 36.07
C LEU A 14 -38.12 4.53 34.55
N SER A 15 -38.75 5.59 34.04
CA SER A 15 -38.94 5.83 32.61
C SER A 15 -37.85 6.67 31.95
N LEU A 16 -36.79 7.02 32.69
CA LEU A 16 -35.68 7.86 32.21
C LEU A 16 -34.34 7.11 32.11
N SER A 17 -34.36 5.80 31.90
CA SER A 17 -33.19 5.08 31.41
C SER A 17 -33.09 5.26 29.90
N GLU A 18 -32.64 6.42 29.45
CA GLU A 18 -32.12 6.55 28.09
C GLU A 18 -30.90 5.65 27.98
N VAL A 19 -30.94 4.72 27.03
CA VAL A 19 -29.79 3.90 26.67
C VAL A 19 -28.81 4.84 25.96
N VAL A 20 -27.87 5.40 26.71
CA VAL A 20 -26.72 6.11 26.14
C VAL A 20 -25.79 5.04 25.56
N SER A 21 -25.98 4.70 24.29
CA SER A 21 -24.97 4.03 23.48
C SER A 21 -23.90 5.04 23.08
N ALA A 22 -23.06 5.42 24.05
CA ALA A 22 -21.85 6.21 23.77
C ALA A 22 -20.69 5.23 23.51
N GLN A 23 -20.50 4.88 22.24
CA GLN A 23 -19.25 4.53 21.57
C GLN A 23 -19.60 3.71 20.31
N ILE A 24 -19.55 4.38 19.15
CA ILE A 24 -19.35 3.65 17.89
C ILE A 24 -17.92 3.09 18.01
N PRO A 25 -17.69 1.78 17.86
CA PRO A 25 -16.34 1.23 17.87
C PRO A 25 -15.51 1.99 16.83
N SER A 26 -14.34 2.48 17.22
CA SER A 26 -13.40 3.06 16.26
C SER A 26 -13.09 1.99 15.23
N TYR A 27 -13.50 2.21 13.99
CA TYR A 27 -13.05 1.41 12.87
C TYR A 27 -11.54 1.62 12.77
N ASP A 28 -10.76 0.62 13.21
CA ASP A 28 -9.31 0.68 13.10
C ASP A 28 -8.98 0.56 11.61
N GLN A 29 -8.35 1.59 11.04
CA GLN A 29 -7.94 1.55 9.65
C GLN A 29 -6.87 0.47 9.49
N ILE A 30 -7.23 -0.62 8.83
CA ILE A 30 -6.30 -1.70 8.53
C ILE A 30 -5.33 -1.19 7.46
N VAL A 31 -4.08 -0.93 7.83
CA VAL A 31 -3.03 -0.55 6.88
C VAL A 31 -2.03 -1.71 6.78
N ILE A 32 -1.95 -2.31 5.60
CA ILE A 32 -1.06 -3.46 5.35
C ILE A 32 0.20 -2.93 4.64
N PRO A 33 1.36 -2.91 5.33
CA PRO A 33 2.59 -2.45 4.72
C PRO A 33 3.17 -3.50 3.76
N PRO A 34 3.99 -3.09 2.77
CA PRO A 34 4.78 -4.00 1.98
C PRO A 34 5.98 -4.55 2.79
N SER A 35 6.86 -5.32 2.14
CA SER A 35 8.05 -5.88 2.79
C SER A 35 8.92 -4.79 3.47
N PRO A 36 9.75 -5.14 4.48
CA PRO A 36 10.59 -4.15 5.17
C PRO A 36 11.50 -3.34 4.23
N GLY A 37 12.01 -3.96 3.16
CA GLY A 37 12.80 -3.29 2.12
C GLY A 37 11.98 -2.21 1.42
N ALA A 38 10.79 -2.57 0.93
CA ALA A 38 9.89 -1.65 0.25
C ALA A 38 9.34 -0.55 1.19
N ALA A 39 8.96 -0.92 2.42
CA ALA A 39 8.46 0.02 3.43
C ALA A 39 9.50 1.08 3.80
N SER A 40 10.79 0.71 3.82
CA SER A 40 11.88 1.69 4.04
C SER A 40 11.90 2.76 2.94
N LEU A 41 11.62 2.41 1.68
CA LEU A 41 11.54 3.35 0.55
C LEU A 41 10.28 4.20 0.59
N VAL A 42 9.13 3.62 0.96
CA VAL A 42 7.88 4.37 1.20
C VAL A 42 8.11 5.49 2.22
N ARG A 43 8.92 5.23 3.25
CA ARG A 43 9.30 6.24 4.25
C ARG A 43 10.09 7.40 3.66
N PHE A 44 11.02 7.16 2.73
CA PHE A 44 11.75 8.23 2.04
C PHE A 44 10.81 9.10 1.17
N VAL A 45 9.77 8.51 0.57
CA VAL A 45 8.78 9.26 -0.22
C VAL A 45 7.90 10.13 0.68
N ASN A 46 7.37 9.57 1.76
CA ASN A 46 6.43 10.29 2.64
C ASN A 46 7.13 11.29 3.56
N ILE A 47 8.35 11.00 3.99
CA ILE A 47 9.14 11.84 4.90
C ILE A 47 10.44 12.17 4.17
N PRO A 48 10.43 13.15 3.25
CA PRO A 48 11.64 13.58 2.58
C PRO A 48 12.60 14.17 3.61
N VAL A 49 13.87 13.76 3.54
CA VAL A 49 14.91 14.31 4.42
C VAL A 49 15.43 15.61 3.86
N ASN A 50 15.31 16.69 4.63
CA ASN A 50 15.89 17.98 4.28
C ASN A 50 16.28 18.77 5.54
N SER A 51 17.03 19.86 5.36
CA SER A 51 17.47 20.70 6.48
C SER A 51 16.31 21.35 7.24
N TYR A 52 15.15 21.56 6.60
CA TYR A 52 13.94 22.11 7.23
C TYR A 52 13.19 21.09 8.09
N THR A 53 13.27 19.80 7.79
CA THR A 53 12.71 18.70 8.58
C THR A 53 13.63 18.30 9.74
N GLY A 54 14.78 18.97 9.90
CA GLY A 54 15.75 18.69 10.96
C GLY A 54 16.45 17.33 10.83
N THR A 55 16.39 16.70 9.65
CA THR A 55 16.96 15.37 9.39
C THR A 55 18.14 15.47 8.43
N ALA A 56 19.23 14.77 8.74
CA ALA A 56 20.39 14.71 7.87
C ALA A 56 20.12 13.79 6.67
N ASN A 57 20.42 14.27 5.46
CA ASN A 57 20.44 13.42 4.27
C ASN A 57 21.80 12.69 4.21
N VAL A 58 21.79 11.38 4.42
CA VAL A 58 22.98 10.53 4.39
C VAL A 58 22.89 9.61 3.19
N ASN A 59 23.63 9.95 2.13
CA ASN A 59 23.75 9.16 0.91
C ASN A 59 25.21 8.71 0.72
N MET A 60 25.41 7.41 0.53
CA MET A 60 26.69 6.79 0.25
C MET A 60 26.66 6.19 -1.17
N PRO A 61 27.10 6.95 -2.20
CA PRO A 61 27.23 6.41 -3.54
C PRO A 61 28.34 5.36 -3.56
N LEU A 62 28.04 4.17 -4.11
CA LEU A 62 29.00 3.07 -4.22
C LEU A 62 29.61 3.02 -5.62
N TYR A 63 28.76 3.06 -6.64
CA TYR A 63 29.17 2.99 -8.04
C TYR A 63 28.09 3.55 -8.94
N SER A 64 28.44 4.01 -10.13
CA SER A 64 27.46 4.37 -11.16
C SER A 64 27.78 3.53 -12.39
N LEU A 65 26.84 2.67 -12.79
CA LEU A 65 26.99 1.83 -13.98
C LEU A 65 26.76 2.71 -15.21
N PRO A 66 27.80 3.02 -16.01
CA PRO A 66 27.62 3.82 -17.21
C PRO A 66 27.13 2.93 -18.35
N ALA A 67 26.19 3.44 -19.11
CA ALA A 67 25.88 2.95 -20.45
C ALA A 67 26.08 4.11 -21.46
N ARG A 68 25.46 4.09 -22.64
CA ARG A 68 25.65 5.11 -23.69
C ARG A 68 25.08 6.46 -23.27
N THR A 69 23.82 6.47 -22.86
CA THR A 69 23.10 7.67 -22.39
C THR A 69 22.48 7.47 -21.02
N LEU A 70 22.24 6.21 -20.63
CA LEU A 70 21.74 5.82 -19.34
C LEU A 70 22.89 5.69 -18.33
N SER A 71 22.65 6.14 -17.11
CA SER A 71 23.55 5.90 -15.97
C SER A 71 22.72 5.39 -14.80
N VAL A 72 23.04 4.20 -14.31
CA VAL A 72 22.33 3.60 -13.17
C VAL A 72 23.18 3.80 -11.91
N PRO A 73 22.82 4.74 -11.02
CA PRO A 73 23.52 4.91 -9.76
C PRO A 73 23.19 3.75 -8.81
N VAL A 74 24.23 3.26 -8.14
CA VAL A 74 24.17 2.26 -7.08
C VAL A 74 24.69 2.92 -5.81
N GLY A 75 23.85 3.01 -4.79
CA GLY A 75 24.21 3.66 -3.52
C GLY A 75 23.34 3.19 -2.36
N LEU A 76 23.74 3.59 -1.16
CA LEU A 76 23.00 3.35 0.08
C LEU A 76 22.48 4.68 0.63
N ASN A 77 21.20 4.72 0.99
CA ASN A 77 20.57 5.89 1.60
C ASN A 77 20.12 5.55 3.02
N TYR A 78 20.46 6.38 4.00
CA TYR A 78 20.04 6.23 5.38
C TYR A 78 18.96 7.25 5.77
N HIS A 79 17.88 6.77 6.39
CA HIS A 79 16.77 7.62 6.83
C HIS A 79 16.97 8.06 8.28
N ALA A 80 17.34 9.33 8.49
CA ALA A 80 17.67 9.86 9.81
C ALA A 80 16.46 10.25 10.69
N SER A 81 15.24 9.78 10.41
CA SER A 81 14.06 10.07 11.25
C SER A 81 13.93 9.17 12.49
N GLY A 82 15.01 8.48 12.87
CA GLY A 82 15.07 7.58 14.02
C GLY A 82 14.53 6.18 13.72
N ILE A 83 14.93 5.21 14.54
CA ILE A 83 14.49 3.81 14.42
C ILE A 83 13.45 3.54 15.50
N LYS A 84 12.27 3.06 15.10
CA LYS A 84 11.20 2.67 16.03
C LYS A 84 11.36 1.21 16.46
N VAL A 85 10.74 0.84 17.58
CA VAL A 85 10.80 -0.54 18.12
C VAL A 85 10.23 -1.55 17.12
N GLN A 86 9.21 -1.15 16.37
CA GLN A 86 8.56 -1.94 15.34
C GLN A 86 9.27 -1.90 13.97
N ASP A 87 10.37 -1.14 13.82
CA ASP A 87 11.08 -1.07 12.54
C ASP A 87 11.85 -2.37 12.30
N VAL A 88 11.59 -3.02 11.16
CA VAL A 88 12.25 -4.26 10.76
C VAL A 88 13.41 -3.94 9.82
N ALA A 89 14.56 -4.58 10.05
CA ALA A 89 15.74 -4.40 9.20
C ALA A 89 15.51 -5.06 7.82
N ASN A 90 15.99 -4.40 6.76
CA ASN A 90 16.06 -5.00 5.43
C ASN A 90 17.45 -5.63 5.19
N THR A 91 17.69 -6.11 3.97
CA THR A 91 18.95 -6.77 3.58
C THR A 91 20.22 -5.93 3.78
N VAL A 92 20.12 -4.59 3.73
CA VAL A 92 21.26 -3.68 3.92
C VAL A 92 21.31 -3.07 5.34
N GLY A 93 20.40 -3.48 6.22
CA GLY A 93 20.37 -3.09 7.62
C GLY A 93 19.24 -2.12 7.97
N LEU A 94 19.13 -1.84 9.25
CA LEU A 94 18.05 -1.03 9.81
C LEU A 94 18.23 0.45 9.46
N GLY A 95 17.21 1.06 8.87
CA GLY A 95 17.23 2.47 8.44
C GLY A 95 18.02 2.76 7.15
N TRP A 96 18.74 1.77 6.62
CA TRP A 96 19.39 1.86 5.31
C TRP A 96 18.46 1.38 4.22
N SER A 97 18.63 1.88 3.00
CA SER A 97 17.96 1.41 1.80
C SER A 97 18.95 1.34 0.65
N LEU A 98 18.87 0.28 -0.15
CA LEU A 98 19.68 0.11 -1.35
C LEU A 98 19.02 0.85 -2.50
N GLY A 99 19.65 1.92 -2.97
CA GLY A 99 19.34 2.56 -4.23
C GLY A 99 20.09 1.87 -5.36
N ALA A 100 19.62 0.69 -5.78
CA ALA A 100 20.14 -0.02 -6.94
C ALA A 100 18.96 -0.48 -7.79
N GLY A 101 18.70 0.24 -8.88
CA GLY A 101 17.51 0.04 -9.71
C GLY A 101 16.31 0.84 -9.20
N GLY A 102 15.18 0.18 -9.05
CA GLY A 102 13.96 0.80 -8.54
C GLY A 102 12.84 -0.21 -8.27
N MET A 103 11.74 0.29 -7.73
CA MET A 103 10.53 -0.50 -7.51
C MET A 103 9.28 0.37 -7.53
N VAL A 104 8.15 -0.29 -7.76
CA VAL A 104 6.81 0.20 -7.44
C VAL A 104 6.29 -0.67 -6.28
N THR A 105 5.73 -0.07 -5.24
CA THR A 105 5.20 -0.80 -4.08
C THR A 105 3.87 -0.22 -3.64
N ARG A 106 3.01 -1.06 -3.10
CA ARG A 106 1.65 -0.72 -2.68
C ARG A 106 1.54 -0.80 -1.17
N VAL A 107 0.92 0.20 -0.57
CA VAL A 107 0.39 0.14 0.79
C VAL A 107 -1.10 -0.06 0.67
N VAL A 108 -1.58 -1.21 1.14
CA VAL A 108 -3.01 -1.52 1.10
C VAL A 108 -3.70 -0.88 2.31
N ARG A 109 -4.85 -0.26 2.08
CA ARG A 109 -5.72 0.34 3.09
C ARG A 109 -7.07 -0.38 3.06
N GLY A 110 -7.44 -1.01 4.15
CA GLY A 110 -8.57 -1.93 4.16
C GLY A 110 -8.20 -3.23 3.46
N LEU A 111 -8.84 -3.51 2.34
CA LEU A 111 -8.55 -4.69 1.52
C LEU A 111 -7.98 -4.31 0.15
N PRO A 112 -7.25 -5.22 -0.51
CA PRO A 112 -6.75 -4.95 -1.85
C PRO A 112 -7.89 -4.62 -2.82
N ASP A 113 -7.79 -3.46 -3.49
CA ASP A 113 -8.70 -2.97 -4.54
C ASP A 113 -9.16 -4.03 -5.56
N GLU A 114 -8.36 -5.08 -5.84
CA GLU A 114 -8.73 -6.14 -6.79
C GLU A 114 -9.91 -7.01 -6.33
N LYS A 115 -10.29 -6.92 -5.06
CA LYS A 115 -11.34 -7.75 -4.46
C LYS A 115 -12.68 -7.05 -4.30
N ARG A 116 -12.73 -5.72 -4.37
CA ARG A 116 -13.94 -4.94 -4.05
C ARG A 116 -14.22 -3.89 -5.11
N ILE A 117 -15.51 -3.58 -5.24
CA ILE A 117 -15.95 -2.45 -6.05
C ILE A 117 -15.66 -1.18 -5.24
N TYR A 118 -15.13 -0.13 -5.86
CA TYR A 118 -15.01 1.16 -5.17
C TYR A 118 -16.40 1.78 -4.98
N CYS A 119 -16.79 2.11 -3.75
CA CYS A 119 -18.14 2.61 -3.44
C CYS A 119 -18.39 4.06 -3.91
N GLY A 120 -17.34 4.80 -4.30
CA GLY A 120 -17.43 6.25 -4.54
C GLY A 120 -17.48 7.09 -3.25
N GLU A 121 -17.45 8.41 -3.39
CA GLU A 121 -17.44 9.36 -2.25
C GLU A 121 -18.85 9.65 -1.68
N SER A 122 -19.91 9.29 -2.40
CA SER A 122 -21.29 9.61 -2.00
C SER A 122 -21.88 8.55 -1.07
N ILE A 123 -21.90 8.86 0.22
CA ILE A 123 -22.47 7.98 1.26
C ILE A 123 -24.01 8.06 1.22
N SER A 124 -24.64 7.10 0.54
CA SER A 124 -26.09 6.85 0.62
C SER A 124 -26.39 5.67 1.54
N SER A 125 -27.63 5.51 1.99
CA SER A 125 -28.01 4.36 2.85
C SER A 125 -27.78 3.00 2.17
N ALA A 126 -27.80 2.94 0.84
CA ALA A 126 -27.45 1.74 0.08
C ALA A 126 -25.94 1.46 0.14
N VAL A 127 -25.11 2.50 -0.05
CA VAL A 127 -23.65 2.40 0.05
C VAL A 127 -23.20 2.05 1.47
N VAL A 128 -23.87 2.56 2.51
CA VAL A 128 -23.58 2.19 3.91
C VAL A 128 -23.80 0.69 4.13
N TYR A 129 -24.85 0.10 3.54
CA TYR A 129 -25.08 -1.34 3.62
C TYR A 129 -23.96 -2.12 2.92
N ASP A 130 -23.50 -1.65 1.76
CA ASP A 130 -22.39 -2.29 1.03
C ASP A 130 -21.04 -2.17 1.75
N ILE A 131 -20.76 -1.03 2.39
CA ILE A 131 -19.57 -0.83 3.23
C ILE A 131 -19.61 -1.78 4.45
N ILE A 132 -20.75 -1.85 5.17
CA ILE A 132 -20.90 -2.70 6.35
C ILE A 132 -20.79 -4.19 5.99
N ASN A 133 -21.33 -4.59 4.83
CA ASN A 133 -21.23 -5.95 4.34
C ASN A 133 -19.95 -6.21 3.56
N GLU A 134 -18.99 -5.28 3.60
CA GLU A 134 -17.66 -5.54 3.07
C GLU A 134 -17.71 -5.90 1.56
N SER A 135 -18.69 -5.36 0.82
CA SER A 135 -18.88 -5.60 -0.62
C SER A 135 -18.22 -4.52 -1.48
N CYS A 136 -17.89 -3.38 -0.88
CA CYS A 136 -17.22 -2.26 -1.54
C CYS A 136 -16.25 -1.55 -0.57
N ASP A 137 -15.22 -0.88 -1.09
CA ASP A 137 -14.25 -0.09 -0.30
C ASP A 137 -14.36 1.41 -0.66
N THR A 138 -14.18 2.27 0.34
CA THR A 138 -14.12 3.73 0.18
C THR A 138 -12.68 4.25 0.16
N GLU A 139 -11.72 3.45 0.60
CA GLU A 139 -10.31 3.84 0.63
C GLU A 139 -9.57 3.25 -0.58
N LEU A 140 -8.85 4.10 -1.30
CA LEU A 140 -7.97 3.66 -2.37
C LEU A 140 -6.61 3.26 -1.83
N ASP A 141 -6.03 2.25 -2.46
CA ASP A 141 -4.66 1.89 -2.18
C ASP A 141 -3.67 2.92 -2.72
N VAL A 142 -2.55 3.03 -2.01
CA VAL A 142 -1.52 4.01 -2.34
C VAL A 142 -0.31 3.29 -2.90
N TYR A 143 0.03 3.62 -4.14
CA TYR A 143 1.24 3.12 -4.79
C TYR A 143 2.36 4.13 -4.61
N PHE A 144 3.56 3.64 -4.39
CA PHE A 144 4.80 4.38 -4.25
C PHE A 144 5.78 3.87 -5.29
N PHE A 145 6.55 4.77 -5.89
CA PHE A 145 7.64 4.40 -6.77
C PHE A 145 8.92 5.07 -6.33
N SER A 146 10.04 4.39 -6.58
CA SER A 146 11.38 4.95 -6.41
C SER A 146 12.29 4.28 -7.43
N PHE A 147 12.87 5.05 -8.35
CA PHE A 147 13.82 4.56 -9.36
C PHE A 147 14.73 5.68 -9.83
N LEU A 148 16.03 5.40 -10.01
CA LEU A 148 17.03 6.32 -10.60
C LEU A 148 16.96 7.77 -10.06
N GLY A 149 16.77 7.93 -8.76
CA GLY A 149 16.69 9.24 -8.09
C GLY A 149 15.33 9.95 -8.20
N ARG A 150 14.36 9.36 -8.90
CA ARG A 150 12.95 9.78 -8.88
C ARG A 150 12.21 8.98 -7.84
N ALA A 151 11.31 9.64 -7.13
CA ALA A 151 10.41 8.98 -6.22
C ALA A 151 9.09 9.75 -6.12
N GLY A 152 8.03 9.05 -5.74
CA GLY A 152 6.70 9.64 -5.62
C GLY A 152 5.68 8.60 -5.23
N LYS A 153 4.44 9.05 -5.12
CA LYS A 153 3.29 8.17 -4.97
C LYS A 153 2.29 8.43 -6.08
N PHE A 154 1.46 7.46 -6.40
CA PHE A 154 0.34 7.63 -7.31
C PHE A 154 -0.86 6.82 -6.82
N TYR A 155 -2.01 7.23 -7.32
CA TYR A 155 -3.30 6.62 -7.07
C TYR A 155 -3.86 6.11 -8.39
N VAL A 156 -4.58 5.00 -8.34
CA VAL A 156 -5.30 4.46 -9.49
C VAL A 156 -6.76 4.85 -9.31
N ASP A 157 -7.34 5.55 -10.29
CA ASP A 157 -8.77 5.79 -10.31
C ASP A 157 -9.48 4.48 -10.66
N PRO A 158 -10.37 3.98 -9.78
CA PRO A 158 -11.04 2.70 -9.97
C PRO A 158 -12.07 2.70 -11.11
N ASN A 159 -12.56 3.87 -11.53
CA ASN A 159 -13.56 3.99 -12.59
C ASN A 159 -12.91 4.08 -13.98
N THR A 160 -11.84 4.88 -14.08
CA THR A 160 -11.18 5.18 -15.37
C THR A 160 -9.93 4.34 -15.59
N GLY A 161 -9.33 3.80 -14.52
CA GLY A 161 -8.01 3.19 -14.55
C GLY A 161 -6.87 4.19 -14.73
N GLU A 162 -7.17 5.49 -14.73
CA GLU A 162 -6.17 6.55 -14.85
C GLU A 162 -5.33 6.67 -13.59
N MET A 163 -4.10 7.16 -13.75
CA MET A 163 -3.12 7.20 -12.68
C MET A 163 -2.70 8.62 -12.39
N TYR A 164 -2.79 9.00 -11.12
CA TYR A 164 -2.55 10.36 -10.67
C TYR A 164 -1.36 10.39 -9.72
N SER A 165 -0.25 11.01 -10.15
CA SER A 165 0.97 11.12 -9.34
C SER A 165 0.93 12.30 -8.37
N SER A 166 1.51 12.10 -7.19
CA SER A 166 1.71 13.10 -6.15
C SER A 166 3.15 13.00 -5.62
N PRO A 167 4.00 14.02 -5.79
CA PRO A 167 3.74 15.26 -6.53
C PRO A 167 3.49 14.98 -8.02
N ALA A 168 2.77 15.89 -8.68
CA ALA A 168 2.54 15.79 -10.12
C ALA A 168 3.89 15.77 -10.85
N GLN A 169 4.09 14.73 -11.66
CA GLN A 169 5.28 14.54 -12.48
C GLN A 169 4.83 14.23 -13.91
N ASP A 170 5.54 14.80 -14.90
CA ASP A 170 5.32 14.57 -16.33
C ASP A 170 5.81 13.18 -16.74
N MET A 171 5.14 12.15 -16.23
CA MET A 171 5.41 10.75 -16.54
C MET A 171 4.11 10.02 -16.81
N LYS A 172 4.17 9.08 -17.76
CA LYS A 172 3.03 8.22 -18.07
C LYS A 172 3.20 6.90 -17.36
N ILE A 173 2.26 6.58 -16.47
CA ILE A 173 2.22 5.30 -15.75
C ILE A 173 1.11 4.45 -16.39
N THR A 174 1.42 3.17 -16.64
CA THR A 174 0.48 2.19 -17.18
C THR A 174 0.68 0.86 -16.48
N LYS A 175 -0.37 0.03 -16.45
CA LYS A 175 -0.37 -1.30 -15.83
C LYS A 175 -0.84 -2.36 -16.81
N ALA A 176 -0.36 -3.58 -16.64
CA ALA A 176 -0.96 -4.77 -17.23
C ALA A 176 -1.55 -5.64 -16.13
N GLU A 177 -2.79 -6.09 -16.32
CA GLU A 177 -3.54 -6.84 -15.32
C GLU A 177 -4.08 -8.14 -15.91
N LEU A 178 -4.20 -9.17 -15.07
CA LEU A 178 -4.86 -10.42 -15.42
C LEU A 178 -5.77 -10.83 -14.26
N SER A 179 -7.06 -11.02 -14.56
CA SER A 179 -8.07 -11.38 -13.57
C SER A 179 -8.12 -10.42 -12.37
N GLY A 180 -7.97 -9.12 -12.63
CA GLY A 180 -7.95 -8.06 -11.61
C GLY A 180 -6.58 -7.81 -10.98
N ALA A 181 -5.67 -8.78 -10.97
CA ALA A 181 -4.34 -8.62 -10.37
C ALA A 181 -3.36 -7.87 -11.27
N VAL A 182 -2.67 -6.86 -10.72
CA VAL A 182 -1.60 -6.15 -11.44
C VAL A 182 -0.36 -7.03 -11.57
N LEU A 183 0.02 -7.32 -12.82
CA LEU A 183 1.18 -8.12 -13.16
C LEU A 183 2.43 -7.25 -13.35
N THR A 184 2.30 -6.17 -14.11
CA THR A 184 3.44 -5.31 -14.45
C THR A 184 3.07 -3.84 -14.43
N TRP A 185 4.06 -3.01 -14.11
CA TRP A 185 3.99 -1.57 -14.28
C TRP A 185 4.95 -1.12 -15.36
N THR A 186 4.52 -0.15 -16.16
CA THR A 186 5.39 0.55 -17.10
C THR A 186 5.29 2.04 -16.84
N ILE A 187 6.42 2.67 -16.54
CA ILE A 187 6.56 4.11 -16.38
C ILE A 187 7.36 4.64 -17.56
N ILE A 188 6.87 5.70 -18.20
CA ILE A 188 7.57 6.41 -19.27
C ILE A 188 7.87 7.82 -18.77
N ASP A 189 9.14 8.21 -18.79
CA ASP A 189 9.56 9.55 -18.38
C ASP A 189 9.39 10.59 -19.50
N GLU A 190 9.65 11.84 -19.17
CA GLU A 190 9.59 12.98 -20.09
C GLU A 190 10.61 12.90 -21.24
N ASN A 191 11.68 12.10 -21.08
CA ASN A 191 12.73 11.91 -22.08
C ASN A 191 12.47 10.67 -22.96
N GLY A 192 11.38 9.94 -22.72
CA GLY A 192 11.00 8.73 -23.45
C GLY A 192 11.69 7.44 -23.00
N TYR A 193 12.41 7.43 -21.88
CA TYR A 193 12.87 6.19 -21.27
C TYR A 193 11.68 5.41 -20.72
N LYS A 194 11.67 4.11 -20.97
CA LYS A 194 10.66 3.19 -20.46
C LYS A 194 11.25 2.35 -19.34
N TYR A 195 10.54 2.30 -18.23
CA TYR A 195 10.89 1.54 -17.04
C TYR A 195 9.84 0.47 -16.82
N TYR A 196 10.24 -0.80 -16.93
CA TYR A 196 9.36 -1.95 -16.77
C TYR A 196 9.56 -2.56 -15.39
N PHE A 197 8.48 -2.87 -14.69
CA PHE A 197 8.51 -3.46 -13.34
C PHE A 197 7.72 -4.77 -13.31
N GLY A 198 8.23 -5.77 -12.59
CA GLY A 198 7.52 -7.03 -12.35
C GLY A 198 7.44 -8.02 -13.52
N GLU A 199 8.34 -7.97 -14.52
CA GLU A 199 8.26 -8.86 -15.71
C GLU A 199 8.34 -10.38 -15.41
N SER A 200 8.68 -10.78 -14.18
CA SER A 200 8.71 -12.19 -13.75
C SER A 200 8.39 -12.33 -12.26
N THR A 201 8.01 -13.53 -11.83
CA THR A 201 7.68 -13.82 -10.41
C THR A 201 8.83 -13.56 -9.45
N SER A 202 10.08 -13.69 -9.88
CA SER A 202 11.29 -13.31 -9.10
C SER A 202 11.45 -11.79 -8.90
N LYS A 203 10.68 -10.98 -9.63
CA LYS A 203 10.69 -9.51 -9.56
C LYS A 203 9.42 -8.97 -8.90
N ILE A 204 8.59 -9.84 -8.33
CA ILE A 204 7.36 -9.46 -7.63
C ILE A 204 7.42 -10.02 -6.21
N GLU A 205 7.19 -9.17 -5.22
CA GLU A 205 6.96 -9.57 -3.84
C GLU A 205 5.46 -9.69 -3.59
N TYR A 206 5.08 -10.70 -2.81
CA TYR A 206 3.71 -10.94 -2.42
C TYR A 206 3.58 -10.76 -0.92
N THR A 207 2.50 -10.10 -0.49
CA THR A 207 2.10 -10.02 0.91
C THR A 207 0.93 -10.97 1.12
N THR A 208 1.00 -11.77 2.19
CA THR A 208 -0.12 -12.61 2.64
C THR A 208 -0.65 -12.07 3.94
N ILE A 209 -1.95 -11.80 3.99
CA ILE A 209 -2.69 -11.48 5.22
C ILE A 209 -3.62 -12.63 5.57
N GLU A 210 -3.85 -12.80 6.87
CA GLU A 210 -4.80 -13.75 7.43
C GLU A 210 -5.95 -12.93 8.01
N GLN A 211 -7.16 -13.11 7.47
CA GLN A 211 -8.35 -12.38 7.89
C GLN A 211 -9.50 -13.36 8.18
N MET A 212 -10.25 -13.04 9.23
CA MET A 212 -11.51 -13.71 9.53
C MET A 212 -12.57 -13.19 8.56
N GLU A 213 -13.04 -14.04 7.67
CA GLU A 213 -14.22 -13.76 6.84
C GLU A 213 -15.46 -14.40 7.48
N TYR A 214 -16.62 -13.83 7.14
CA TYR A 214 -17.88 -14.31 7.62
C TYR A 214 -18.80 -14.73 6.46
N GLU A 215 -19.38 -15.94 6.51
CA GLU A 215 -20.37 -16.39 5.50
C GLU A 215 -21.61 -15.48 5.48
N ALA A 216 -21.98 -14.98 4.30
CA ALA A 216 -23.25 -14.28 4.14
C ALA A 216 -24.44 -15.24 4.34
N SER A 217 -25.01 -15.28 5.55
CA SER A 217 -26.19 -16.09 5.85
C SER A 217 -27.47 -15.35 5.42
N TYR A 218 -28.16 -15.83 4.38
CA TYR A 218 -29.51 -15.35 4.02
C TYR A 218 -30.61 -15.87 4.96
N THR A 219 -30.26 -16.76 5.89
CA THR A 219 -31.16 -17.28 6.91
C THR A 219 -30.90 -16.57 8.24
N SER A 220 -31.96 -16.22 8.95
CA SER A 220 -31.93 -15.63 10.28
C SER A 220 -31.42 -16.61 11.35
N THR A 221 -30.16 -17.02 11.25
CA THR A 221 -29.44 -17.77 12.28
C THR A 221 -28.48 -16.83 13.01
N PRO A 222 -28.38 -16.88 14.34
CA PRO A 222 -27.81 -15.78 15.12
C PRO A 222 -26.28 -15.77 15.19
N ASP A 223 -25.60 -16.80 14.68
CA ASP A 223 -24.15 -16.90 14.77
C ASP A 223 -23.54 -17.35 13.46
N PRO A 224 -23.12 -16.37 12.68
CA PRO A 224 -21.94 -16.47 11.88
C PRO A 224 -20.90 -17.58 12.03
N ALA A 225 -20.83 -18.51 11.07
CA ALA A 225 -19.61 -19.32 10.92
C ALA A 225 -18.47 -18.44 10.39
N ALA A 226 -17.60 -17.97 11.29
CA ALA A 226 -16.37 -17.27 10.92
C ALA A 226 -15.31 -18.28 10.46
N TYR A 227 -14.68 -18.03 9.32
CA TYR A 227 -13.60 -18.86 8.79
C TYR A 227 -12.37 -18.02 8.47
N GLU A 228 -11.20 -18.60 8.72
CA GLU A 228 -9.93 -17.94 8.44
C GLU A 228 -9.59 -18.06 6.95
N THR A 229 -9.36 -16.94 6.29
CA THR A 229 -8.91 -16.90 4.91
C THR A 229 -7.54 -16.27 4.80
N LYS A 230 -6.71 -16.85 3.93
CA LYS A 230 -5.44 -16.26 3.53
C LYS A 230 -5.64 -15.48 2.24
N HIS A 231 -5.18 -14.25 2.22
CA HIS A 231 -5.20 -13.43 1.02
C HIS A 231 -3.79 -13.08 0.64
N THR A 232 -3.37 -13.55 -0.53
CA THR A 232 -2.06 -13.26 -1.10
C THR A 232 -2.25 -12.34 -2.30
N PHE A 233 -1.55 -11.21 -2.28
CA PHE A 233 -1.60 -10.23 -3.36
C PHE A 233 -0.19 -9.68 -3.65
N PRO A 234 0.09 -9.26 -4.89
CA PRO A 234 1.36 -8.62 -5.22
C PRO A 234 1.44 -7.25 -4.52
N SER A 235 2.52 -7.03 -3.76
CA SER A 235 2.72 -5.81 -2.98
C SER A 235 3.88 -4.95 -3.50
N THR A 236 4.88 -5.55 -4.14
CA THR A 236 6.02 -4.82 -4.70
C THR A 236 6.43 -5.40 -6.06
N TRP A 237 6.67 -4.54 -7.04
CA TRP A 237 7.21 -4.86 -8.36
C TRP A 237 8.58 -4.20 -8.53
N HIS A 238 9.62 -5.02 -8.64
CA HIS A 238 10.99 -4.57 -8.84
C HIS A 238 11.26 -4.19 -10.30
N LEU A 239 12.12 -3.18 -10.50
CA LEU A 239 12.54 -2.71 -11.81
C LEU A 239 13.18 -3.86 -12.57
N SER A 240 12.61 -4.19 -13.71
CA SER A 240 12.99 -5.35 -14.51
C SER A 240 13.93 -4.98 -15.64
N LYS A 241 13.63 -3.87 -16.29
CA LYS A 241 14.32 -3.40 -17.48
C LYS A 241 14.14 -1.89 -17.63
N ILE A 242 15.19 -1.23 -18.13
CA ILE A 242 15.14 0.14 -18.64
C ILE A 242 15.44 0.08 -20.12
N GLU A 243 14.64 0.76 -20.93
CA GLU A 243 14.81 0.87 -22.38
C GLU A 243 14.95 2.35 -22.75
N GLY A 244 16.00 2.66 -23.52
CA GLY A 244 16.20 4.01 -24.06
C GLY A 244 15.13 4.40 -25.08
N PRO A 245 14.94 5.70 -25.33
CA PRO A 245 13.90 6.20 -26.24
C PRO A 245 14.05 5.70 -27.69
N THR A 246 15.27 5.38 -28.12
CA THR A 246 15.56 4.83 -29.46
C THR A 246 15.62 3.30 -29.51
N GLY A 247 15.57 2.61 -28.37
CA GLY A 247 15.71 1.15 -28.27
C GLY A 247 17.15 0.62 -28.44
N ASP A 248 18.15 1.47 -28.66
CA ASP A 248 19.56 1.06 -28.84
C ASP A 248 20.28 0.71 -27.52
N GLU A 249 19.64 0.96 -26.40
CA GLU A 249 20.24 0.87 -25.07
C GLU A 249 19.24 0.28 -24.08
N GLU A 250 19.68 -0.74 -23.36
CA GLU A 250 18.89 -1.40 -22.34
C GLU A 250 19.72 -1.71 -21.09
N ALA A 251 19.09 -1.66 -19.93
CA ALA A 251 19.64 -2.15 -18.68
C ALA A 251 18.68 -3.18 -18.07
N ILE A 252 19.17 -4.40 -17.83
CA ILE A 252 18.40 -5.52 -17.32
C ILE A 252 18.77 -5.78 -15.87
N PHE A 253 17.76 -5.95 -15.02
CA PHE A 253 17.93 -6.22 -13.61
C PHE A 253 17.47 -7.65 -13.30
N THR A 254 18.32 -8.38 -12.58
CA THR A 254 18.07 -9.76 -12.16
C THR A 254 18.00 -9.83 -10.63
N TYR A 255 17.05 -10.61 -10.14
CA TYR A 255 16.76 -10.75 -8.73
C TYR A 255 16.74 -12.24 -8.37
N THR A 256 17.28 -12.56 -7.21
CA THR A 256 17.25 -13.91 -6.65
C THR A 256 16.39 -13.91 -5.40
N ASN A 257 15.51 -14.91 -5.33
CA ASN A 257 14.72 -15.12 -4.12
C ASN A 257 15.62 -15.73 -3.05
N ALA A 258 15.51 -15.26 -1.81
CA ALA A 258 16.31 -15.75 -0.68
C ALA A 258 16.10 -17.24 -0.35
N ASN A 259 15.10 -17.90 -0.96
CA ASN A 259 14.72 -19.27 -0.67
C ASN A 259 15.49 -20.36 -1.44
N THR A 260 16.42 -20.01 -2.33
CA THR A 260 17.33 -21.00 -2.92
C THR A 260 18.63 -21.02 -2.14
N LYS A 261 18.74 -21.88 -1.11
CA LYS A 261 20.06 -22.32 -0.66
C LYS A 261 20.77 -22.92 -1.88
N PRO A 262 21.99 -22.49 -2.23
CA PRO A 262 22.77 -23.23 -3.21
C PRO A 262 23.02 -24.62 -2.60
N ASN A 263 22.56 -25.65 -3.31
CA ASN A 263 22.93 -27.02 -2.97
C ASN A 263 24.45 -27.12 -3.08
N SER A 264 25.12 -27.25 -1.95
CA SER A 264 26.52 -27.69 -1.84
C SER A 264 26.68 -29.12 -2.35
#